data_AF-A0A535MSZ2-F1
#
_entry.id   AF-A0A535MSZ2-F1
#
_cell.length_a   1.000
_cell.length_b   1.000
_cell.length_c   1.000
_cell.angle_alpha   90.00
_cell.angle_beta   90.00
_cell.angle_gamma   90.00
#
_symmetry.space_group_name_H-M   'P 1'
#
loop_
_entity.id
_entity.type
_entity.pdbx_description
1 polymer ?
#
loop_
_entity_poly.entity_id
_entity_poly.type
_entity_poly.pdbx_seq_one_letter_code
_entity_poly.pdbx_strand_id
1 'polypeptide(L)'
;MSTRSLDAPRQVQVEVAAPSPALAPVSLSPSRLAVRRFRRHHLAVFGLGMIVLLVLSAAAGPLLTFDPLYIDIRNKFAPPLTGPHLLGGDELGRDLLARLLVAGRISLTVGLAAMAVSMTIG
;
A
#
# COMPACT_ATOMS: atom_id res chain seq x y z
N MET A 1 -7.26 -82.05 -40.74
CA MET A 1 -7.97 -81.02 -41.53
C MET A 1 -9.10 -80.47 -40.65
N SER A 2 -8.82 -79.44 -39.83
CA SER A 2 -9.84 -78.64 -39.11
C SER A 2 -9.15 -77.41 -38.55
N THR A 3 -9.29 -76.29 -39.26
CA THR A 3 -8.68 -75.00 -38.98
C THR A 3 -9.45 -74.29 -37.86
N ARG A 4 -8.81 -74.09 -36.71
CA ARG A 4 -9.33 -73.23 -35.63
C ARG A 4 -9.45 -71.79 -36.14
N SER A 5 -10.69 -71.34 -36.24
CA SER A 5 -11.14 -69.97 -36.40
C SER A 5 -10.40 -69.02 -35.44
N LEU A 6 -9.64 -68.08 -36.00
CA LEU A 6 -8.99 -67.00 -35.28
C LEU A 6 -10.04 -65.93 -34.92
N ASP A 7 -10.17 -65.65 -33.63
CA ASP A 7 -10.92 -64.51 -33.10
C ASP A 7 -10.36 -63.20 -33.67
N ALA A 8 -11.19 -62.48 -34.41
CA ALA A 8 -10.89 -61.12 -34.83
C ALA A 8 -11.15 -60.16 -33.65
N PRO A 9 -10.17 -59.37 -33.19
CA PRO A 9 -10.41 -58.41 -32.13
C PRO A 9 -11.35 -57.31 -32.63
N ARG A 10 -12.52 -57.17 -31.97
CA ARG A 10 -13.44 -56.03 -32.11
C ARG A 10 -12.66 -54.74 -31.90
N GLN A 11 -12.40 -54.00 -32.98
CA GLN A 11 -11.86 -52.66 -32.87
C GLN A 11 -12.94 -51.75 -32.32
N VAL A 12 -12.82 -51.42 -31.04
CA VAL A 12 -13.55 -50.32 -30.42
C VAL A 12 -13.00 -49.05 -31.05
N GLN A 13 -13.69 -48.53 -32.07
CA GLN A 13 -13.45 -47.19 -32.59
C GLN A 13 -13.71 -46.22 -31.44
N VAL A 14 -12.63 -45.76 -30.82
CA VAL A 14 -12.67 -44.57 -29.97
C VAL A 14 -12.87 -43.41 -30.94
N GLU A 15 -14.13 -43.01 -31.12
CA GLU A 15 -14.46 -41.75 -31.77
C GLU A 15 -13.79 -40.64 -30.94
N VAL A 16 -12.63 -40.18 -31.42
CA VAL A 16 -11.92 -39.05 -30.84
C VAL A 16 -12.79 -37.82 -31.09
N ALA A 17 -13.66 -37.53 -30.12
CA ALA A 17 -14.46 -36.31 -30.10
C ALA A 17 -13.51 -35.14 -30.37
N ALA A 18 -13.81 -34.38 -31.42
CA ALA A 18 -12.99 -33.25 -31.86
C ALA A 18 -12.69 -32.34 -30.64
N PRO A 19 -11.45 -31.83 -30.50
CA PRO A 19 -11.09 -31.00 -29.37
C PRO A 19 -12.05 -29.81 -29.31
N SER A 20 -12.85 -29.75 -28.23
CA SER A 20 -13.69 -28.59 -27.92
C SER A 20 -12.84 -27.32 -28.08
N PRO A 21 -13.35 -26.25 -28.72
CA PRO A 21 -12.58 -25.06 -28.97
C PRO A 21 -12.06 -24.55 -27.62
N ALA A 22 -10.75 -24.71 -27.40
CA ALA A 22 -10.10 -24.27 -26.19
C ALA A 22 -10.32 -22.77 -26.08
N LEU A 23 -11.16 -22.35 -25.14
CA LEU A 23 -11.41 -20.94 -24.84
C LEU A 23 -10.05 -20.29 -24.58
N ALA A 24 -9.62 -19.39 -25.47
CA ALA A 24 -8.33 -18.73 -25.36
C ALA A 24 -8.21 -18.08 -23.96
N PRO A 25 -7.14 -18.35 -23.21
CA PRO A 25 -7.00 -17.80 -21.87
C PRO A 25 -6.94 -16.28 -21.97
N VAL A 26 -7.85 -15.60 -21.29
CA VAL A 26 -7.82 -14.13 -21.17
C VAL A 26 -6.53 -13.75 -20.43
N SER A 27 -5.51 -13.35 -21.20
CA SER A 27 -4.23 -12.90 -20.68
C SER A 27 -4.38 -11.51 -20.07
N LEU A 28 -4.46 -11.45 -18.74
CA LEU A 28 -4.45 -10.19 -18.02
C LEU A 28 -3.05 -9.55 -18.10
N SER A 29 -3.00 -8.23 -18.25
CA SER A 29 -1.76 -7.46 -18.20
C SER A 29 -0.98 -7.71 -16.88
N PRO A 30 0.35 -7.85 -16.93
CA PRO A 30 1.17 -8.15 -15.75
C PRO A 30 1.01 -7.11 -14.63
N SER A 31 0.77 -5.84 -14.97
CA SER A 31 0.52 -4.78 -13.98
C SER A 31 -0.83 -4.97 -13.24
N ARG A 32 -1.86 -5.48 -13.93
CA ARG A 32 -3.14 -5.80 -13.29
C ARG A 32 -3.03 -6.98 -12.33
N LEU A 33 -2.19 -7.97 -12.65
CA LEU A 33 -1.92 -9.11 -11.76
C LEU A 33 -1.17 -8.66 -10.51
N ALA A 34 -0.17 -7.79 -10.66
CA ALA A 34 0.59 -7.21 -9.55
C ALA A 34 -0.32 -6.40 -8.60
N VAL A 35 -1.15 -5.49 -9.14
CA VAL A 35 -2.09 -4.70 -8.32
C VAL A 35 -3.12 -5.60 -7.62
N ARG A 36 -3.65 -6.62 -8.31
CA ARG A 36 -4.59 -7.57 -7.70
C ARG A 36 -3.96 -8.34 -6.55
N ARG A 37 -2.69 -8.76 -6.69
CA ARG A 37 -1.96 -9.48 -5.65
C ARG A 37 -1.59 -8.57 -4.48
N PHE A 38 -1.17 -7.34 -4.76
CA PHE A 38 -0.88 -6.32 -3.75
C PHE A 38 -2.12 -6.00 -2.91
N ARG A 39 -3.28 -5.74 -3.55
CA ARG A 39 -4.55 -5.47 -2.86
C ARG A 39 -5.05 -6.63 -1.99
N ARG A 40 -4.67 -7.86 -2.33
CA ARG A 40 -5.02 -9.05 -1.55
C ARG A 40 -4.12 -9.24 -0.32
N HIS A 41 -2.99 -8.55 -0.25
CA HIS A 41 -2.06 -8.62 0.87
C HIS A 41 -2.37 -7.51 1.89
N HIS A 42 -3.11 -7.86 2.95
CA HIS A 42 -3.60 -6.87 3.92
C HIS A 42 -2.48 -6.04 4.56
N LEU A 43 -1.32 -6.64 4.85
CA LEU A 43 -0.16 -5.90 5.38
C LEU A 43 0.38 -4.87 4.39
N ALA A 44 0.36 -5.17 3.09
CA ALA A 44 0.87 -4.26 2.07
C ALA A 44 -0.08 -3.07 1.87
N VAL A 45 -1.39 -3.32 1.87
CA VAL A 45 -2.42 -2.27 1.81
C VAL A 45 -2.41 -1.42 3.07
N PHE A 46 -2.27 -2.03 4.24
CA PHE A 46 -2.17 -1.31 5.51
C PHE A 46 -0.95 -0.40 5.55
N GLY A 47 0.23 -0.91 5.16
CA GLY A 47 1.44 -0.11 5.08
C GLY A 47 1.30 1.07 4.10
N LEU A 48 0.72 0.83 2.93
CA LEU A 48 0.44 1.90 1.96
C LEU A 48 -0.53 2.94 2.54
N GLY A 49 -1.59 2.50 3.22
CA GLY A 49 -2.56 3.39 3.88
C GLY A 49 -1.91 4.25 4.96
N MET A 50 -1.02 3.68 5.77
CA MET A 50 -0.26 4.42 6.79
C MET A 50 0.65 5.47 6.17
N ILE A 51 1.40 5.13 5.11
CA ILE A 51 2.26 6.08 4.41
C ILE A 51 1.42 7.22 3.82
N VAL A 52 0.31 6.90 3.15
CA VAL A 52 -0.59 7.91 2.59
C VAL A 52 -1.12 8.82 3.68
N LEU A 53 -1.55 8.28 4.82
CA LEU A 53 -2.02 9.07 5.95
C LEU A 53 -0.94 10.02 6.49
N LEU A 54 0.29 9.54 6.65
CA LEU A 54 1.45 10.34 7.08
C LEU A 54 1.79 11.47 6.11
N VAL A 55 1.75 11.18 4.81
CA VAL A 55 2.01 12.20 3.78
C VAL A 55 0.90 13.26 3.78
N LEU A 56 -0.36 12.83 3.85
CA LEU A 56 -1.50 13.75 3.89
C LEU A 56 -1.48 14.61 5.15
N SER A 57 -1.19 14.04 6.32
CA SER A 57 -1.11 14.81 7.57
C SER A 57 0.02 15.85 7.51
N ALA A 58 1.22 15.45 7.07
CA ALA A 58 2.36 16.37 6.93
C ALA A 58 2.13 17.46 5.88
N ALA A 59 1.42 17.16 4.78
CA ALA A 59 1.09 18.13 3.75
C ALA A 59 -0.03 19.11 4.19
N ALA A 60 -1.04 18.61 4.89
CA ALA A 60 -2.16 19.42 5.39
C ALA A 60 -1.82 20.20 6.67
N GLY A 61 -0.74 19.85 7.37
CA GLY A 61 -0.37 20.46 8.64
C GLY A 61 -0.30 21.99 8.64
N PRO A 62 0.34 22.65 7.65
CA PRO A 62 0.38 24.11 7.59
C PRO A 62 -0.99 24.78 7.46
N LEU A 63 -2.01 24.07 6.95
CA LEU A 63 -3.38 24.59 6.84
C LEU A 63 -4.19 24.36 8.12
N LEU A 64 -3.80 23.39 8.93
CA LEU A 64 -4.56 22.93 10.10
C LEU A 64 -4.05 23.51 11.42
N THR A 65 -2.79 23.94 11.49
CA THR A 65 -2.16 24.32 12.76
C THR A 65 -1.61 25.74 12.79
N PHE A 66 -1.66 26.33 13.98
CA PHE A 66 -1.08 27.62 14.32
C PHE A 66 0.46 27.61 14.24
N ASP A 67 1.08 28.78 14.43
CA ASP A 67 2.53 28.92 14.41
C ASP A 67 3.21 27.93 15.39
N PRO A 68 3.97 26.94 14.87
CA PRO A 68 4.60 25.90 15.68
C PRO A 68 5.70 26.43 16.61
N LEU A 69 6.13 27.69 16.43
CA LEU A 69 7.13 28.34 17.26
C LEU A 69 6.54 29.33 18.25
N TYR A 70 5.21 29.52 18.24
CA TYR A 70 4.55 30.39 19.22
C TYR A 70 4.64 29.81 20.63
N ILE A 71 5.18 30.60 21.55
CA ILE A 71 5.43 30.22 22.95
C ILE A 71 4.31 30.78 23.81
N ASP A 72 3.54 29.90 24.45
CA ASP A 72 2.56 30.28 25.46
C ASP A 72 2.97 29.79 26.86
N ILE A 73 3.62 30.66 27.62
CA ILE A 73 4.12 30.34 28.98
C ILE A 73 2.98 29.96 29.93
N ARG A 74 1.74 30.40 29.68
CA ARG A 74 0.59 30.06 30.54
C ARG A 74 0.10 28.63 30.33
N ASN A 75 0.36 28.06 29.15
CA ASN A 75 -0.10 26.73 28.74
C ASN A 75 1.05 25.69 28.70
N LYS A 76 2.07 25.87 29.55
CA LYS A 76 3.12 24.87 29.73
C LYS A 76 2.55 23.54 30.19
N PHE A 77 2.95 22.45 29.53
CA PHE A 77 2.45 21.12 29.81
C PHE A 77 0.91 21.03 29.80
N ALA A 78 0.26 21.84 28.97
CA ALA A 78 -1.19 21.77 28.81
C ALA A 78 -1.59 20.34 28.42
N PRO A 79 -2.57 19.72 29.10
CA PRO A 79 -3.03 18.38 28.77
C PRO A 79 -3.63 18.33 27.35
N PRO A 80 -3.67 17.14 26.72
CA PRO A 80 -4.30 17.00 25.40
C PRO A 80 -5.79 17.38 25.47
N LEU A 81 -6.32 17.89 24.35
CA LEU A 81 -7.71 18.33 24.20
C LEU A 81 -8.14 19.48 25.14
N THR A 82 -7.17 20.25 25.65
CA THR A 82 -7.42 21.40 26.55
C THR A 82 -6.89 22.69 25.91
N GLY A 83 -7.73 23.73 25.85
CA GLY A 83 -7.35 25.01 25.26
C GLY A 83 -7.17 24.95 23.74
N PRO A 84 -6.25 25.76 23.15
CA PRO A 84 -6.02 25.79 21.70
C PRO A 84 -5.17 24.61 21.18
N HIS A 85 -4.62 23.77 22.05
CA HIS A 85 -3.66 22.72 21.69
C HIS A 85 -4.29 21.32 21.67
N LEU A 86 -4.48 20.73 20.48
CA LEU A 86 -5.12 19.41 20.34
C LEU A 86 -4.36 18.29 21.05
N LEU A 87 -3.04 18.23 20.84
CA LEU A 87 -2.15 17.25 21.49
C LEU A 87 -1.49 17.77 22.77
N GLY A 88 -1.88 18.96 23.22
CA GLY A 88 -1.29 19.62 24.38
C GLY A 88 -0.06 20.48 24.03
N GLY A 89 0.49 21.09 25.08
CA GLY A 89 1.64 21.99 25.02
C GLY A 89 2.92 21.32 25.50
N ASP A 90 4.08 21.73 24.96
CA ASP A 90 5.38 21.30 25.46
C ASP A 90 5.85 22.08 26.72
N GLU A 91 7.10 21.91 27.11
CA GLU A 91 7.75 22.61 28.25
C GLU A 91 7.79 24.15 28.10
N LEU A 92 7.68 24.66 26.87
CA LEU A 92 7.58 26.08 26.54
C LEU A 92 6.14 26.50 26.27
N GLY A 93 5.17 25.57 26.29
CA GLY A 93 3.78 25.80 25.93
C GLY A 93 3.55 25.99 24.43
N ARG A 94 4.40 25.40 23.58
CA ARG A 94 4.20 25.35 22.13
C ARG A 94 3.27 24.20 21.77
N ASP A 95 2.53 24.36 20.67
CA ASP A 95 1.62 23.34 20.16
C ASP A 95 2.34 22.07 19.68
N LEU A 96 2.10 20.96 20.36
CA LEU A 96 2.76 19.70 20.07
C LEU A 96 2.29 19.06 18.75
N LEU A 97 1.02 19.24 18.37
CA LEU A 97 0.49 18.77 17.08
C LEU A 97 1.17 19.50 15.93
N ALA A 98 1.22 20.83 16.00
CA ALA A 98 1.83 21.67 14.97
C ALA A 98 3.30 21.29 14.75
N ARG A 99 4.05 21.08 15.83
CA ARG A 99 5.45 20.65 15.78
C ARG A 99 5.62 19.26 15.19
N LEU A 100 4.76 18.29 15.54
CA LEU A 100 4.81 16.94 14.95
C LEU A 100 4.53 16.97 13.45
N LEU A 101 3.57 17.78 12.98
CA LEU A 101 3.25 17.87 11.56
C LEU A 101 4.39 18.51 10.76
N VAL A 102 5.01 19.57 11.29
CA VAL A 102 6.18 20.20 10.66
C VAL A 102 7.39 19.25 10.67
N ALA A 103 7.65 18.54 11.76
CA ALA A 103 8.71 17.53 11.84
C ALA A 103 8.46 16.40 10.84
N GLY A 104 7.22 15.92 10.72
CA GLY A 104 6.80 14.92 9.75
C GLY A 104 7.08 15.35 8.32
N ARG A 105 6.77 16.61 7.97
CA ARG A 105 7.10 17.18 6.66
C ARG A 105 8.60 17.12 6.39
N ILE A 106 9.42 17.60 7.31
CA ILE A 106 10.89 17.61 7.17
C ILE A 106 11.42 16.17 6.96
N SER A 107 10.98 15.21 7.78
CA SER A 107 11.38 13.80 7.66
C SER A 107 11.01 13.21 6.29
N LEU A 108 9.81 13.50 5.78
CA LEU A 108 9.38 13.05 4.46
C LEU A 108 10.23 13.66 3.35
N THR A 109 10.54 14.96 3.41
CA THR A 109 11.38 15.60 2.39
C THR A 109 12.79 15.01 2.36
N VAL A 110 13.39 14.79 3.54
CA VAL A 110 14.73 14.19 3.66
C VAL A 110 14.72 12.74 3.16
N GLY A 111 13.71 11.95 3.54
CA GLY A 111 13.57 10.57 3.08
C GLY A 111 13.41 10.47 1.55
N LEU A 112 12.56 11.31 0.97
CA LEU A 112 12.38 11.37 -0.49
C LEU A 112 13.65 11.83 -1.21
N ALA A 113 14.34 12.85 -0.68
CA ALA A 113 15.60 13.31 -1.24
C ALA A 113 16.67 12.21 -1.21
N ALA A 114 16.81 11.50 -0.09
CA ALA A 114 17.73 10.38 0.03
C ALA A 114 17.40 9.25 -0.97
N MET A 115 16.12 8.93 -1.13
CA MET A 115 15.66 7.92 -2.09
C MET A 115 15.97 8.34 -3.54
N ALA A 116 15.73 9.61 -3.89
CA ALA A 116 16.05 10.14 -5.21
C ALA A 116 17.56 10.06 -5.50
N VAL A 117 18.39 10.49 -4.55
CA VAL A 117 19.86 10.39 -4.67
C VAL A 117 20.28 8.93 -4.87
N SER A 118 19.74 8.01 -4.06
CA SER A 118 20.03 6.58 -4.19
C SER A 118 19.60 6.00 -5.54
N MET A 119 18.51 6.46 -6.14
CA MET A 119 18.09 5.99 -7.47
C MET A 119 18.96 6.55 -8.60
N THR A 120 19.58 7.72 -8.39
CA THR A 120 20.44 8.37 -9.40
C THR A 120 21.90 7.93 -9.35
N ILE A 121 22.44 7.70 -8.15
CA ILE A 121 23.85 7.34 -7.92
C ILE A 121 24.01 5.84 -7.67
N GLY A 122 23.04 5.23 -6.97
CA GLY A 122 23.10 3.85 -6.49
C GLY A 122 22.83 2.81 -7.56
#